data_AF-A0A521LJS0-F1
#
_entry.id   AF-A0A521LJS0-F1
#
_cell.length_a   1.000
_cell.length_b   1.000
_cell.length_c   1.000
_cell.angle_alpha   90.00
_cell.angle_beta   90.00
_cell.angle_gamma   90.00
#
_symmetry.space_group_name_H-M   'P 1'
#
loop_
_entity.id
_entity.type
_entity.pdbx_description
1 polymer ?
#
loop_
_entity_poly.entity_id
_entity_poly.type
_entity_poly.pdbx_seq_one_letter_code
_entity_poly.pdbx_strand_id
1 'polypeptide(L)'
;MPHFVETLQQEAAGAIARMREAAFEARRLHARAELMRHMLTTAGKVKDRPKAEAVETVVREWMDAWNLGRGDWPHIAREMEAFTEAFHDYANDPSDAHDARVAATAQGLEAALAQEGTSIADQMAFRSQCAHGWWDFVVPTPPDLPGGKPRPSIPAPRTDAPFWEAGCADFCR
;
A
#
# COMPACT_ATOMS: atom_id res chain seq x y z
N MET A 1 8.23 -32.52 33.00
CA MET A 1 8.62 -31.11 32.82
C MET A 1 9.46 -31.07 31.55
N PRO A 2 9.15 -30.21 30.57
CA PRO A 2 10.03 -30.06 29.39
C PRO A 2 11.45 -29.74 29.85
N HIS A 3 12.44 -30.28 29.16
CA HIS A 3 13.84 -29.99 29.48
C HIS A 3 14.13 -28.52 29.19
N PHE A 4 15.03 -27.90 29.94
CA PHE A 4 15.34 -26.46 29.80
C PHE A 4 15.65 -26.04 28.35
N VAL A 5 16.38 -26.89 27.61
CA VAL A 5 16.68 -26.66 26.18
C VAL A 5 15.41 -26.62 25.32
N GLU A 6 14.47 -27.53 25.54
CA GLU A 6 13.19 -27.59 24.80
C GLU A 6 12.33 -26.35 25.11
N THR A 7 12.31 -25.92 26.37
CA THR A 7 11.63 -24.68 26.78
C THR A 7 12.21 -23.47 26.03
N LEU A 8 13.54 -23.32 26.02
CA LEU A 8 14.19 -22.20 25.31
C LEU A 8 13.93 -22.25 23.79
N GLN A 9 13.89 -23.44 23.18
CA GLN A 9 13.54 -23.59 21.77
C GLN A 9 12.11 -23.12 21.48
N GLN A 10 11.15 -23.47 22.34
CA GLN A 10 9.76 -23.03 22.22
C GLN A 10 9.63 -21.51 22.41
N GLU A 11 10.30 -20.95 23.41
CA GLU A 11 10.32 -19.50 23.66
C GLU A 11 10.90 -18.73 22.47
N ALA A 12 12.02 -19.19 21.90
CA ALA A 12 12.64 -18.59 20.73
C ALA A 12 11.71 -18.65 19.51
N ALA A 13 11.07 -19.80 19.25
CA ALA A 13 10.09 -19.93 18.17
C ALA A 13 8.90 -18.98 18.34
N GLY A 14 8.38 -18.84 19.57
CA GLY A 14 7.32 -17.89 19.89
C GLY A 14 7.73 -16.43 19.70
N ALA A 15 8.96 -16.07 20.05
CA ALA A 15 9.49 -14.72 19.80
C ALA A 15 9.59 -14.41 18.29
N ILE A 16 10.06 -15.37 17.50
CA ILE A 16 10.14 -15.24 16.04
C ILE A 16 8.74 -15.10 15.43
N ALA A 17 7.76 -15.87 15.89
CA ALA A 17 6.38 -15.77 15.40
C ALA A 17 5.80 -14.36 15.61
N ARG A 18 5.93 -13.80 16.82
CA ARG A 18 5.50 -12.42 17.12
C ARG A 18 6.22 -11.38 16.28
N MET A 19 7.52 -11.56 16.05
CA MET A 19 8.29 -10.66 15.17
C MET A 19 7.75 -10.68 13.74
N ARG A 20 7.39 -11.86 13.21
CA ARG A 20 6.82 -11.98 11.86
C ARG A 20 5.46 -11.27 11.75
N GLU A 21 4.59 -11.48 12.72
CA GLU A 21 3.27 -10.81 12.78
C GLU A 21 3.43 -9.29 12.81
N ALA A 22 4.33 -8.78 13.66
CA ALA A 22 4.62 -7.36 13.74
C ALA A 22 5.19 -6.80 12.41
N ALA A 23 6.06 -7.55 11.74
CA ALA A 23 6.64 -7.16 10.46
C ALA A 23 5.58 -7.10 9.33
N PHE A 24 4.66 -8.07 9.27
CA PHE A 24 3.55 -8.05 8.31
C PHE A 24 2.64 -6.85 8.54
N GLU A 25 2.28 -6.57 9.79
CA GLU A 25 1.43 -5.43 10.13
C GLU A 25 2.12 -4.10 9.83
N ALA A 26 3.41 -3.97 10.16
CA ALA A 26 4.19 -2.78 9.83
C ALA A 26 4.24 -2.53 8.32
N ARG A 27 4.48 -3.57 7.49
CA ARG A 27 4.45 -3.45 6.02
C ARG A 27 3.07 -3.00 5.55
N ARG A 28 2.00 -3.61 6.07
CA ARG A 28 0.61 -3.31 5.69
C ARG A 28 0.24 -1.86 6.00
N LEU A 29 0.52 -1.39 7.22
CA LEU A 29 0.22 -0.03 7.65
C LEU A 29 1.05 0.99 6.85
N HIS A 30 2.33 0.72 6.65
CA HIS A 30 3.21 1.63 5.92
C HIS A 30 2.81 1.75 4.45
N ALA A 31 2.49 0.64 3.78
CA ALA A 31 2.04 0.65 2.39
C ALA A 31 0.73 1.43 2.22
N ARG A 32 -0.21 1.29 3.18
CA ARG A 32 -1.46 2.07 3.20
C ARG A 32 -1.18 3.55 3.42
N ALA A 33 -0.32 3.91 4.38
CA ALA A 33 0.05 5.30 4.64
C ALA A 33 0.68 5.97 3.41
N GLU A 34 1.58 5.27 2.73
CA GLU A 34 2.19 5.75 1.48
C GLU A 34 1.16 5.95 0.36
N LEU A 35 0.16 5.06 0.23
CA LEU A 35 -0.94 5.29 -0.71
C LEU A 35 -1.70 6.57 -0.35
N MET A 36 -2.09 6.76 0.91
CA MET A 36 -2.84 7.96 1.33
C MET A 36 -2.06 9.24 1.03
N ARG A 37 -0.77 9.24 1.34
CA ARG A 37 0.14 10.36 1.04
C ARG A 37 0.21 10.66 -0.46
N HIS A 38 0.32 9.61 -1.28
CA HIS A 38 0.40 9.75 -2.73
C HIS A 38 -0.93 10.22 -3.31
N MET A 39 -2.05 9.65 -2.87
CA MET A 39 -3.40 10.07 -3.29
C MET A 39 -3.66 11.53 -2.98
N LEU A 40 -3.30 12.00 -1.78
CA LEU A 40 -3.41 13.41 -1.43
C LEU A 40 -2.55 14.30 -2.35
N THR A 41 -1.33 13.86 -2.63
CA THR A 41 -0.42 14.58 -3.52
C THR A 41 -0.98 14.67 -4.95
N THR A 42 -1.49 13.57 -5.50
CA THR A 42 -2.02 13.55 -6.86
C THR A 42 -3.34 14.29 -6.97
N ALA A 43 -4.27 14.09 -6.03
CA ALA A 43 -5.51 14.87 -5.95
C ALA A 43 -5.22 16.37 -5.85
N GLY A 44 -4.25 16.78 -5.03
CA GLY A 44 -3.82 18.17 -4.91
C GLY A 44 -3.30 18.79 -6.21
N LYS A 45 -2.69 18.01 -7.11
CA LYS A 45 -2.23 18.49 -8.44
C LYS A 45 -3.37 18.75 -9.42
N VAL A 46 -4.53 18.12 -9.22
CA VAL A 46 -5.67 18.20 -10.15
C VAL A 46 -6.92 18.82 -9.54
N LYS A 47 -6.87 19.27 -8.27
CA LYS A 47 -8.02 19.74 -7.50
C LYS A 47 -8.78 20.92 -8.11
N ASP A 48 -8.09 21.74 -8.91
CA ASP A 48 -8.66 22.92 -9.57
C ASP A 48 -9.33 22.59 -10.92
N ARG A 49 -9.26 21.33 -11.37
CA ARG A 49 -9.93 20.87 -12.59
C ARG A 49 -11.38 20.49 -12.31
N PRO A 50 -12.25 20.41 -13.33
CA PRO A 50 -13.57 19.82 -13.15
C PRO A 50 -13.46 18.42 -12.54
N LYS A 51 -14.22 18.17 -11.45
CA LYS A 51 -14.11 16.94 -10.64
C LYS A 51 -14.09 15.66 -11.47
N ALA A 52 -14.98 15.53 -12.45
CA ALA A 52 -15.04 14.34 -13.30
C ALA A 52 -13.73 14.11 -14.09
N GLU A 53 -13.09 15.17 -14.59
CA GLU A 53 -11.82 15.08 -15.31
C GLU A 53 -10.66 14.74 -14.35
N ALA A 54 -10.64 15.38 -13.18
CA ALA A 54 -9.64 15.11 -12.15
C ALA A 54 -9.69 13.64 -11.70
N VAL A 55 -10.89 13.15 -11.39
CA VAL A 55 -11.12 11.77 -10.97
C VAL A 55 -10.72 10.78 -12.06
N GLU A 56 -11.18 10.98 -13.30
CA GLU A 56 -10.84 10.08 -14.40
C GLU A 56 -9.32 10.00 -14.64
N THR A 57 -8.63 11.13 -14.55
CA THR A 57 -7.17 11.19 -14.70
C THR A 57 -6.48 10.32 -13.65
N VAL A 58 -6.82 10.49 -12.38
CA VAL A 58 -6.17 9.78 -11.27
C VAL A 58 -6.52 8.30 -11.26
N VAL A 59 -7.78 7.94 -11.49
CA VAL A 59 -8.21 6.53 -11.54
C VAL A 59 -7.49 5.80 -12.68
N ARG A 60 -7.37 6.42 -13.87
CA ARG A 60 -6.65 5.81 -15.00
C ARG A 60 -5.18 5.56 -14.66
N GLU A 61 -4.50 6.53 -14.03
CA GLU A 61 -3.10 6.38 -13.62
C GLU A 61 -2.90 5.25 -12.62
N TRP A 62 -3.74 5.16 -11.58
CA TRP A 62 -3.62 4.10 -10.57
C TRP A 62 -3.97 2.71 -11.10
N MET A 63 -5.03 2.60 -11.91
CA MET A 63 -5.41 1.32 -12.53
C MET A 63 -4.30 0.81 -13.47
N ASP A 64 -3.64 1.68 -14.25
CA ASP A 64 -2.47 1.29 -15.05
C ASP A 64 -1.24 0.94 -14.20
N ALA A 65 -0.98 1.72 -13.14
CA ALA A 65 0.13 1.45 -12.22
C ALA A 65 -0.03 0.08 -11.55
N TRP A 66 -1.25 -0.29 -11.19
CA TRP A 66 -1.56 -1.59 -10.59
C TRP A 66 -1.78 -2.71 -11.61
N ASN A 67 -1.67 -2.43 -12.91
CA ASN A 67 -1.95 -3.40 -13.97
C ASN A 67 -3.34 -4.04 -13.83
N LEU A 68 -4.34 -3.23 -13.46
CA LEU A 68 -5.74 -3.62 -13.32
C LEU A 68 -6.55 -2.92 -14.41
N GLY A 69 -6.75 -3.58 -15.55
CA GLY A 69 -7.58 -3.06 -16.63
C GLY A 69 -9.02 -2.82 -16.17
N ARG A 70 -9.59 -1.63 -16.42
CA ARG A 70 -10.96 -1.29 -15.99
C ARG A 70 -12.02 -2.26 -16.52
N GLY A 71 -11.83 -2.79 -17.72
CA GLY A 71 -12.74 -3.77 -18.33
C GLY A 71 -12.70 -5.14 -17.66
N ASP A 72 -11.53 -5.53 -17.16
CA ASP A 72 -11.30 -6.82 -16.49
C ASP A 72 -11.69 -6.74 -15.01
N TRP A 73 -11.51 -5.56 -14.40
CA TRP A 73 -11.73 -5.32 -12.97
C TRP A 73 -12.74 -4.19 -12.71
N PRO A 74 -13.98 -4.27 -13.23
CA PRO A 74 -14.94 -3.16 -13.15
C PRO A 74 -15.37 -2.85 -11.71
N HIS A 75 -15.33 -3.82 -10.80
CA HIS A 75 -15.67 -3.61 -9.40
C HIS A 75 -14.55 -2.86 -8.65
N ILE A 76 -13.27 -3.20 -8.88
CA ILE A 76 -12.13 -2.44 -8.33
C ILE A 76 -12.10 -1.02 -8.90
N ALA A 77 -12.38 -0.86 -10.20
CA ALA A 77 -12.41 0.46 -10.84
C ALA A 77 -13.42 1.40 -10.17
N ARG A 78 -14.62 0.89 -9.83
CA ARG A 78 -15.65 1.67 -9.11
C ARG A 78 -15.18 2.10 -7.71
N GLU A 79 -14.54 1.20 -6.97
CA GLU A 79 -14.04 1.55 -5.64
C GLU A 79 -12.87 2.55 -5.72
N MET A 80 -11.98 2.40 -6.70
CA MET A 80 -10.91 3.38 -6.96
C MET A 80 -11.46 4.74 -7.36
N GLU A 81 -12.56 4.79 -8.12
CA GLU A 81 -13.26 6.03 -8.47
C GLU A 81 -13.84 6.71 -7.23
N ALA A 82 -14.60 5.99 -6.40
CA ALA A 82 -15.14 6.52 -5.14
C ALA A 82 -14.04 7.01 -4.19
N PHE A 83 -12.94 6.27 -4.10
CA PHE A 83 -11.77 6.62 -3.31
C PHE A 83 -11.08 7.90 -3.82
N THR A 84 -10.94 8.01 -5.14
CA THR A 84 -10.39 9.20 -5.80
C THR A 84 -11.28 10.43 -5.61
N GLU A 85 -12.60 10.27 -5.72
CA GLU A 85 -13.55 11.35 -5.44
C GLU A 85 -13.44 11.85 -4.01
N ALA A 86 -13.30 10.94 -3.03
CA ALA A 86 -13.14 11.30 -1.63
C ALA A 86 -11.87 12.13 -1.42
N PHE A 87 -10.75 11.74 -2.05
CA PHE A 87 -9.51 12.50 -2.01
C PHE A 87 -9.59 13.85 -2.72
N HIS A 88 -10.30 13.92 -3.84
CA HIS A 88 -10.53 15.19 -4.54
C HIS A 88 -11.30 16.18 -3.65
N ASP A 89 -12.35 15.71 -2.99
CA ASP A 89 -13.16 16.55 -2.09
C ASP A 89 -12.32 16.96 -0.87
N TYR A 90 -11.60 16.01 -0.25
CA TYR A 90 -10.69 16.30 0.87
C TYR A 90 -9.59 17.30 0.51
N ALA A 91 -9.01 17.22 -0.70
CA ALA A 91 -7.95 18.14 -1.14
C ALA A 91 -8.45 19.58 -1.38
N ASN A 92 -9.76 19.76 -1.63
CA ASN A 92 -10.40 21.05 -1.81
C ASN A 92 -10.94 21.62 -0.49
N ASP A 93 -11.49 20.77 0.38
CA ASP A 93 -12.07 21.15 1.67
C ASP A 93 -11.72 20.10 2.75
N PRO A 94 -10.56 20.20 3.40
CA PRO A 94 -10.19 19.26 4.46
C PRO A 94 -11.14 19.39 5.66
N SER A 95 -11.89 18.33 5.97
CA SER A 95 -12.81 18.28 7.11
C SER A 95 -12.98 16.85 7.63
N ASP A 96 -13.46 16.71 8.89
CA ASP A 96 -13.74 15.40 9.50
C ASP A 96 -14.70 14.55 8.66
N ALA A 97 -15.67 15.19 7.98
CA ALA A 97 -16.60 14.51 7.10
C ALA A 97 -15.91 13.95 5.86
N HIS A 98 -15.00 14.71 5.26
CA HIS A 98 -14.21 14.25 4.12
C HIS A 98 -13.17 13.20 4.53
N ASP A 99 -12.56 13.32 5.70
CA ASP A 99 -11.66 12.30 6.27
C ASP A 99 -12.38 10.97 6.50
N ALA A 100 -13.57 11.00 7.12
CA ALA A 100 -14.40 9.81 7.30
C ALA A 100 -14.79 9.16 5.96
N ARG A 101 -15.03 9.96 4.91
CA ARG A 101 -15.31 9.45 3.57
C ARG A 101 -14.08 8.80 2.93
N VAL A 102 -12.89 9.39 3.10
CA VAL A 102 -11.63 8.76 2.65
C VAL A 102 -11.43 7.42 3.37
N ALA A 103 -11.65 7.37 4.68
CA ALA A 103 -11.54 6.13 5.44
C ALA A 103 -12.52 5.05 4.96
N ALA A 104 -13.78 5.41 4.72
CA ALA A 104 -14.81 4.48 4.25
C ALA A 104 -14.51 3.94 2.84
N THR A 105 -14.09 4.81 1.92
CA THR A 105 -13.76 4.40 0.54
C THR A 105 -12.47 3.60 0.47
N ALA A 106 -11.49 3.87 1.35
CA ALA A 106 -10.31 3.01 1.51
C ALA A 106 -10.69 1.59 1.95
N GLN A 107 -11.66 1.45 2.85
CA GLN A 107 -12.17 0.13 3.27
C GLN A 107 -12.91 -0.58 2.14
N GLY A 108 -13.70 0.14 1.34
CA GLY A 108 -14.36 -0.41 0.15
C GLY A 108 -13.36 -0.96 -0.87
N LEU A 109 -12.32 -0.20 -1.17
CA LEU A 109 -11.25 -0.64 -2.06
C LEU A 109 -10.48 -1.85 -1.51
N GLU A 110 -10.16 -1.87 -0.22
CA GLU A 110 -9.52 -3.02 0.43
C GLU A 110 -10.41 -4.27 0.33
N ALA A 111 -11.72 -4.14 0.56
CA ALA A 111 -12.67 -5.25 0.46
C ALA A 111 -12.80 -5.78 -0.97
N ALA A 112 -12.80 -4.91 -1.99
CA ALA A 112 -12.79 -5.33 -3.39
C ALA A 112 -11.51 -6.08 -3.76
N LEU A 113 -10.34 -5.59 -3.33
CA LEU A 113 -9.06 -6.27 -3.55
C LEU A 113 -8.99 -7.63 -2.83
N ALA A 114 -9.55 -7.72 -1.62
CA ALA A 114 -9.58 -8.96 -0.84
C ALA A 114 -10.40 -10.07 -1.52
N GLN A 115 -11.46 -9.72 -2.25
CA GLN A 115 -12.24 -10.69 -3.05
C GLN A 115 -11.39 -11.36 -4.14
N GLU A 116 -10.35 -10.67 -4.60
CA GLU A 116 -9.41 -11.13 -5.62
C GLU A 116 -8.11 -11.69 -5.02
N GLY A 117 -8.10 -11.95 -3.71
CA GLY A 117 -6.96 -12.55 -3.01
C GLY A 117 -5.74 -11.63 -2.88
N THR A 118 -5.95 -10.31 -2.94
CA THR A 118 -4.90 -9.30 -2.80
C THR A 118 -5.33 -8.20 -1.81
N SER A 119 -4.49 -7.19 -1.63
CA SER A 119 -4.70 -6.08 -0.69
C SER A 119 -4.17 -4.77 -1.25
N ILE A 120 -4.58 -3.63 -0.69
CA ILE A 120 -3.96 -2.34 -1.02
C ILE A 120 -2.46 -2.40 -0.75
N ALA A 121 -2.08 -3.01 0.38
CA ALA A 121 -0.70 -3.13 0.80
C ALA A 121 0.14 -3.91 -0.23
N ASP A 122 -0.40 -4.97 -0.82
CA ASP A 122 0.29 -5.75 -1.84
C ASP A 122 0.36 -5.03 -3.18
N GLN A 123 -0.72 -4.36 -3.61
CA GLN A 123 -0.67 -3.53 -4.82
C GLN A 123 0.39 -2.42 -4.69
N MET A 124 0.43 -1.75 -3.54
CA MET A 124 1.46 -0.76 -3.25
C MET A 124 2.84 -1.39 -3.20
N ALA A 125 3.02 -2.49 -2.48
CA ALA A 125 4.33 -3.07 -2.26
C ALA A 125 4.93 -3.73 -3.49
N PHE A 126 4.12 -4.29 -4.39
CA PHE A 126 4.62 -5.00 -5.56
C PHE A 126 4.67 -4.12 -6.82
N ARG A 127 3.82 -3.09 -6.90
CA ARG A 127 3.63 -2.33 -8.15
C ARG A 127 3.94 -0.84 -8.03
N SER A 128 3.95 -0.27 -6.82
CA SER A 128 4.26 1.15 -6.67
C SER A 128 5.74 1.43 -6.85
N GLN A 129 6.03 2.54 -7.54
CA GLN A 129 7.37 3.14 -7.57
C GLN A 129 7.78 3.78 -6.23
N CYS A 130 6.82 3.94 -5.32
CA CYS A 130 7.05 4.43 -3.96
C CYS A 130 7.23 3.28 -2.95
N ALA A 131 7.34 2.03 -3.40
CA ALA A 131 7.56 0.93 -2.48
C ALA A 131 8.92 1.04 -1.79
N HIS A 132 8.97 0.56 -0.54
CA HIS A 132 10.19 0.60 0.25
C HIS A 132 10.95 -0.71 0.11
N GLY A 133 12.27 -0.63 -0.06
CA GLY A 133 13.10 -1.80 -0.34
C GLY A 133 13.01 -2.88 0.74
N TRP A 134 12.71 -2.51 1.98
CA TRP A 134 12.59 -3.48 3.07
C TRP A 134 11.32 -4.32 3.03
N TRP A 135 10.28 -3.88 2.32
CA TRP A 135 9.02 -4.63 2.22
C TRP A 135 9.24 -6.01 1.57
N ASP A 136 10.19 -6.11 0.64
CA ASP A 136 10.56 -7.36 -0.03
C ASP A 136 11.24 -8.37 0.92
N PHE A 137 11.80 -7.92 2.06
CA PHE A 137 12.31 -8.84 3.09
C PHE A 137 11.20 -9.47 3.93
N VAL A 138 10.02 -8.86 3.97
CA VAL A 138 8.87 -9.34 4.73
C VAL A 138 7.96 -10.20 3.85
N VAL A 139 7.56 -9.67 2.70
CA VAL A 139 6.86 -10.41 1.66
C VAL A 139 7.53 -10.08 0.33
N PRO A 140 8.31 -11.03 -0.24
CA PRO A 140 8.98 -10.81 -1.51
C PRO A 140 7.99 -10.52 -2.63
N THR A 141 8.34 -9.58 -3.51
CA THR A 141 7.64 -9.40 -4.78
C THR A 141 7.62 -10.72 -5.55
N PRO A 142 6.45 -11.19 -6.02
CA PRO A 142 6.35 -12.42 -6.80
C PRO A 142 7.24 -12.36 -8.06
N PRO A 143 8.06 -13.39 -8.34
CA PRO A 143 8.97 -13.39 -9.49
C PRO A 143 8.22 -13.38 -10.84
N ASP A 144 6.99 -13.85 -10.86
CA ASP A 144 6.09 -13.96 -12.00
C ASP A 144 4.93 -12.95 -11.93
N LEU A 145 5.09 -11.85 -11.18
CA LEU A 145 4.07 -10.82 -11.03
C LEU A 145 3.56 -10.34 -12.41
N PRO A 146 2.28 -10.59 -12.75
CA PRO A 146 1.74 -10.21 -14.05
C PRO A 146 1.82 -8.69 -14.24
N GLY A 147 2.35 -8.24 -15.38
CA GLY A 147 2.56 -6.81 -15.66
C GLY A 147 3.59 -6.16 -14.72
N GLY A 148 4.50 -6.94 -14.13
CA GLY A 148 5.62 -6.41 -13.35
C GLY A 148 6.47 -5.43 -14.19
N LYS A 149 6.59 -4.20 -13.70
CA LYS A 149 7.40 -3.14 -14.30
C LYS A 149 8.69 -2.99 -13.47
N PRO A 150 9.85 -2.67 -14.07
CA PRO A 150 11.04 -2.29 -13.31
C PRO A 150 10.75 -1.10 -12.38
N ARG A 151 11.32 -1.11 -11.17
CA ARG A 151 11.08 -0.09 -10.14
C ARG A 151 12.39 0.60 -9.71
N PRO A 152 13.05 1.36 -10.59
CA PRO A 152 14.39 1.91 -10.34
C PRO A 152 14.42 3.00 -9.26
N SER A 153 13.26 3.56 -8.91
CA SER A 153 13.12 4.58 -7.86
C SER A 153 13.12 3.99 -6.43
N ILE A 154 12.98 2.67 -6.30
CA ILE A 154 12.98 2.03 -4.98
C ILE A 154 14.40 2.03 -4.44
N PRO A 155 14.65 2.63 -3.26
CA PRO A 155 15.96 2.59 -2.64
C PRO A 155 16.39 1.14 -2.40
N ALA A 156 17.60 0.81 -2.84
CA ALA A 156 18.21 -0.47 -2.48
C ALA A 156 18.32 -0.55 -0.95
N PRO A 157 17.99 -1.69 -0.33
CA PRO A 157 18.15 -1.83 1.10
C PRO A 157 19.60 -1.64 1.52
N ARG A 158 19.80 -0.77 2.51
CA ARG A 158 21.09 -0.59 3.16
C ARG A 158 21.52 -1.86 3.88
N THR A 159 22.81 -2.18 3.83
CA THR A 159 23.39 -3.34 4.52
C THR A 159 23.92 -3.02 5.92
N ASP A 160 23.92 -1.75 6.32
CA ASP A 160 24.48 -1.23 7.56
C ASP A 160 23.42 -0.84 8.61
N ALA A 161 22.15 -1.19 8.37
CA ALA A 161 21.03 -0.86 9.23
C ALA A 161 20.11 -2.07 9.43
N PRO A 162 19.34 -2.12 10.54
CA PRO A 162 18.25 -3.08 10.68
C PRO A 162 17.25 -2.96 9.53
N PHE A 163 16.57 -4.05 9.18
CA PHE A 163 15.75 -4.07 7.96
C PHE A 163 14.62 -3.01 7.97
N TRP A 164 14.06 -2.64 9.12
CA TRP A 164 13.04 -1.58 9.23
C TRP A 164 13.58 -0.17 8.95
N GLU A 165 14.90 0.04 9.04
CA GLU A 165 15.59 1.27 8.66
C GLU A 165 16.23 1.20 7.27
N ALA A 166 16.53 -0.02 6.79
CA ALA A 166 17.35 -0.26 5.62
C ALA A 166 16.74 0.21 4.30
N GLY A 167 15.41 0.24 4.17
CA GLY A 167 14.74 0.50 2.88
C GLY A 167 13.74 1.65 2.87
N CYS A 168 13.71 2.48 3.92
CA CYS A 168 12.79 3.61 4.03
C CYS A 168 13.45 4.89 3.50
N ALA A 169 12.80 5.56 2.54
CA ALA A 169 13.25 6.87 2.08
C ALA A 169 13.12 7.92 3.20
N ASP A 170 14.03 8.90 3.26
CA ASP A 170 14.04 9.87 4.37
C ASP A 170 12.77 10.72 4.44
N PHE A 171 12.10 10.98 3.31
CA PHE A 171 10.83 11.72 3.28
C PHE A 171 9.63 10.92 3.81
N CYS A 172 9.80 9.63 4.09
CA CYS A 172 8.78 8.77 4.69
C CYS A 172 8.98 8.58 6.21
N ARG A 173 9.97 9.24 6.81
CA ARG A 173 10.27 9.20 8.25
C ARG A 173 9.60 10.35 9.00
#